data_AF-A0A2N2DDF9-F1
#
_entry.id   AF-A0A2N2DDF9-F1
#
_cell.length_a   1.000
_cell.length_b   1.000
_cell.length_c   1.000
_cell.angle_alpha   90.00
_cell.angle_beta   90.00
_cell.angle_gamma   90.00
#
_symmetry.space_group_name_H-M   'P 1'
#
loop_
_entity.id
_entity.type
_entity.pdbx_description
1 polymer ?
#
loop_
_entity_poly.entity_id
_entity_poly.type
_entity_poly.pdbx_seq_one_letter_code
_entity_poly.pdbx_strand_id
1 'polypeptide(L)'
;MDKTKYLPDRPRFIVYLIVIFIAFTAFALSREKPSVSIQPVTENQVTETERLTREIRGLKNRLARLEPAVPVKIVTPDQGRPDQGRHAAGAMPVQSVMEEGSILEFDIVYEDPEWVRPDYQPYWHSENGQAQSIPNLVQNSYHRLFISPGTEVLWKETMHTSGTAELFREVSLPVFNGEPGNTVAVIVFNHQVSDAFLWDNQVVLAGVPSRTGIQVIAFDKRALVKSTSGEIPAKNNSLKYLVQLVTPDGYEIDYNYCVISL
;
A
#
# COMPACT_ATOMS: atom_id res chain seq x y z
N MET A 1 37.66 -42.26 -88.37
CA MET A 1 38.41 -41.57 -87.31
C MET A 1 38.91 -40.27 -87.90
N ASP A 2 38.29 -39.16 -87.54
CA ASP A 2 38.74 -37.83 -87.95
C ASP A 2 38.73 -36.93 -86.71
N LYS A 3 39.93 -36.47 -86.31
CA LYS A 3 40.15 -35.56 -85.19
C LYS A 3 40.80 -34.31 -85.77
N THR A 4 40.00 -33.49 -86.42
CA THR A 4 40.41 -32.16 -86.87
C THR A 4 40.52 -31.24 -85.66
N LYS A 5 41.72 -30.67 -85.55
CA LYS A 5 42.17 -29.63 -84.62
C LYS A 5 41.19 -28.46 -84.55
N TYR A 6 40.56 -28.26 -83.40
CA TYR A 6 40.05 -26.96 -82.99
C TYR A 6 41.16 -26.19 -82.27
N LEU A 7 41.89 -25.35 -83.02
CA LEU A 7 42.71 -24.29 -82.43
C LEU A 7 41.80 -23.07 -82.26
N PRO A 8 41.54 -22.59 -81.03
CA PRO A 8 40.70 -21.42 -80.84
C PRO A 8 41.37 -20.17 -81.42
N ASP A 9 40.54 -19.35 -82.06
CA ASP A 9 40.87 -18.05 -82.65
C ASP A 9 41.66 -17.19 -81.65
N ARG A 10 42.97 -17.02 -81.91
CA ARG A 10 43.96 -16.40 -81.00
C ARG A 10 43.50 -15.07 -80.37
N PRO A 11 42.84 -14.12 -81.07
CA PRO A 11 42.39 -12.88 -80.43
C PRO A 11 41.31 -13.11 -79.37
N ARG A 12 40.42 -14.09 -79.57
CA ARG A 12 39.34 -14.40 -78.60
C ARG A 12 39.89 -15.04 -77.34
N PHE A 13 40.91 -15.89 -77.47
CA PHE A 13 41.57 -16.52 -76.32
C PHE A 13 42.26 -15.51 -75.40
N ILE A 14 42.87 -14.46 -75.96
CA ILE A 14 43.48 -13.38 -75.20
C ILE A 14 42.42 -12.58 -74.43
N VAL A 15 41.27 -12.30 -75.05
CA VAL A 15 40.16 -11.60 -74.38
C VAL A 15 39.63 -12.43 -73.20
N TYR A 16 39.46 -13.75 -73.36
CA TYR A 16 39.04 -14.61 -72.25
C TYR A 16 40.04 -14.63 -71.09
N LEU A 17 41.35 -14.65 -71.39
CA LEU A 17 42.38 -14.58 -70.35
C LEU A 17 42.36 -13.24 -69.60
N ILE A 18 42.13 -12.13 -70.30
CA ILE A 18 42.01 -10.81 -69.67
C ILE A 18 40.78 -10.75 -68.77
N VAL A 19 39.63 -11.26 -69.21
CA VAL A 19 38.40 -11.28 -68.39
C VAL A 19 38.58 -12.17 -67.16
N ILE A 20 39.22 -13.34 -67.29
CA ILE A 20 39.52 -14.21 -66.15
C ILE A 20 40.49 -13.53 -65.18
N PHE A 21 41.51 -12.83 -65.68
CA PHE A 21 42.47 -12.12 -64.85
C PHE A 21 41.81 -10.96 -64.08
N ILE A 22 40.95 -10.18 -64.73
CA ILE A 22 40.16 -9.11 -64.10
C ILE A 22 39.20 -9.68 -63.05
N ALA A 23 38.54 -10.80 -63.33
CA ALA A 23 37.67 -11.47 -62.36
C ALA A 23 38.47 -11.98 -61.15
N PHE A 24 39.68 -12.51 -61.36
CA PHE A 24 40.55 -12.97 -60.29
C PHE A 24 41.11 -11.83 -59.44
N THR A 25 41.49 -10.70 -60.05
CA THR A 25 41.96 -9.52 -59.30
C THR A 25 40.83 -8.85 -58.53
N ALA A 26 39.62 -8.76 -59.10
CA ALA A 26 38.43 -8.29 -58.38
C ALA A 26 38.07 -9.22 -57.21
N PHE A 27 38.16 -10.54 -57.39
CA PHE A 27 37.93 -11.51 -56.31
C PHE A 27 39.01 -11.46 -55.22
N ALA A 28 40.27 -11.20 -55.59
CA ALA A 28 41.37 -11.03 -54.64
C ALA A 28 41.25 -9.72 -53.84
N LEU A 29 40.81 -8.62 -54.47
CA LEU A 29 40.54 -7.34 -53.81
C LEU A 29 39.29 -7.40 -52.91
N SER A 30 38.28 -8.21 -53.26
CA SER A 30 37.10 -8.45 -52.41
C SER A 30 37.39 -9.31 -51.17
N ARG A 31 38.63 -9.80 -51.00
CA ARG A 31 39.09 -10.57 -49.82
C ARG A 31 39.87 -9.73 -48.81
N GLU A 32 39.76 -8.41 -48.82
CA GLU A 32 40.01 -7.67 -47.59
C GLU A 32 38.94 -8.08 -46.58
N LYS A 33 39.29 -9.05 -45.72
CA LYS A 33 38.51 -9.35 -44.53
C LYS A 33 38.32 -8.02 -43.79
N PRO A 34 37.09 -7.59 -43.48
CA PRO A 34 36.91 -6.42 -42.64
C PRO A 34 37.68 -6.68 -41.34
N SER A 35 38.75 -5.93 -41.10
CA SER A 35 39.41 -5.94 -39.81
C SER A 35 38.47 -5.23 -38.86
N VAL A 36 37.60 -6.01 -38.22
CA VAL A 36 36.88 -5.53 -37.05
C VAL A 36 37.94 -5.33 -35.98
N SER A 37 38.39 -4.08 -35.83
CA SER A 37 39.13 -3.66 -34.65
C SER A 37 38.17 -3.76 -33.47
N ILE A 38 38.15 -4.92 -32.82
CA ILE A 38 37.57 -5.04 -31.49
C ILE A 38 38.54 -4.28 -30.60
N GLN A 39 38.18 -3.04 -30.24
CA GLN A 39 38.89 -2.37 -29.16
C GLN A 39 38.80 -3.29 -27.94
N PRO A 40 39.92 -3.67 -27.31
CA PRO A 40 39.85 -4.41 -26.07
C PRO A 40 39.04 -3.55 -25.10
N VAL A 41 38.00 -4.14 -24.51
CA VAL A 41 37.22 -3.49 -23.45
C VAL A 41 38.22 -3.09 -22.39
N THR A 42 38.46 -1.78 -22.27
CA THR A 42 39.41 -1.22 -21.33
C THR A 42 39.03 -1.70 -19.93
N GLU A 43 39.95 -2.40 -19.28
CA GLU A 43 39.87 -3.07 -17.98
C GLU A 43 39.72 -2.09 -16.79
N ASN A 44 38.97 -1.00 -16.96
CA ASN A 44 38.81 0.08 -15.97
C ASN A 44 37.37 0.52 -15.74
N GLN A 45 36.41 -0.34 -16.09
CA GLN A 45 35.04 -0.22 -15.61
C GLN A 45 34.69 -1.57 -15.01
N VAL A 46 34.45 -1.64 -13.70
CA VAL A 46 33.52 -2.65 -13.16
C VAL A 46 32.37 -2.66 -14.14
N THR A 47 32.16 -3.78 -14.84
CA THR A 47 31.22 -3.80 -15.96
C THR A 47 29.89 -3.27 -15.43
N GLU A 48 29.22 -2.39 -16.17
CA GLU A 48 27.97 -1.77 -15.70
C GLU A 48 26.98 -2.84 -15.19
N THR A 49 27.02 -4.02 -15.81
CA THR A 49 26.37 -5.26 -15.40
C THR A 49 26.77 -5.75 -14.00
N GLU A 50 28.05 -5.79 -13.63
CA GLU A 50 28.51 -6.14 -12.28
C GLU A 50 28.08 -5.09 -11.23
N ARG A 51 28.14 -3.80 -11.58
CA ARG A 51 27.67 -2.72 -10.70
C ARG A 51 26.17 -2.88 -10.43
N LEU A 52 25.38 -3.01 -11.49
CA LEU A 52 23.93 -3.24 -11.41
C LEU A 52 23.59 -4.53 -10.65
N THR A 53 24.34 -5.61 -10.86
CA THR A 53 24.13 -6.88 -10.14
C THR A 53 24.37 -6.71 -8.64
N ARG A 54 25.42 -5.98 -8.25
CA ARG A 54 25.72 -5.69 -6.84
C ARG A 54 24.64 -4.81 -6.22
N GLU A 55 24.17 -3.82 -6.95
CA GLU A 55 23.10 -2.92 -6.51
C GLU A 55 21.77 -3.66 -6.34
N ILE A 56 21.36 -4.46 -7.32
CA ILE A 56 20.17 -5.32 -7.25
C ILE A 56 20.25 -6.25 -6.05
N ARG A 57 21.41 -6.89 -5.81
CA ARG A 57 21.61 -7.74 -4.63
C ARG A 57 21.48 -6.95 -3.33
N GLY A 58 22.07 -5.75 -3.27
CA GLY A 58 21.96 -4.86 -2.13
C GLY A 58 20.52 -4.44 -1.85
N LEU A 59 19.75 -4.10 -2.88
CA LEU A 59 18.34 -3.75 -2.80
C LEU A 59 17.49 -4.94 -2.34
N LYS A 60 17.69 -6.13 -2.90
CA LYS A 60 17.01 -7.36 -2.45
C LYS A 60 17.27 -7.65 -0.98
N ASN A 61 18.52 -7.50 -0.53
CA ASN A 61 18.86 -7.70 0.88
C ASN A 61 18.24 -6.65 1.81
N ARG A 62 18.08 -5.40 1.35
CA ARG A 62 17.37 -4.36 2.11
C ARG A 62 15.88 -4.65 2.18
N LEU A 63 15.26 -5.07 1.08
CA LEU A 63 13.85 -5.42 1.00
C LEU A 63 13.51 -6.61 1.91
N ALA A 64 14.35 -7.66 1.91
CA ALA A 64 14.18 -8.82 2.76
C ALA A 64 14.28 -8.53 4.28
N ARG A 65 14.72 -7.34 4.68
CA ARG A 65 14.69 -6.88 6.09
C ARG A 65 13.43 -6.08 6.44
N LEU A 66 12.68 -5.64 5.44
CA LEU A 66 11.49 -4.79 5.61
C LEU A 66 10.20 -5.61 5.50
N GLU A 67 10.18 -6.64 4.66
CA GLU A 67 9.04 -7.51 4.43
C GLU A 67 9.50 -8.98 4.25
N PRO A 68 8.63 -9.98 4.48
CA PRO A 68 8.95 -11.37 4.17
C PRO A 68 9.28 -11.54 2.68
N ALA A 69 10.04 -12.60 2.34
CA ALA A 69 10.43 -12.85 0.94
C ALA A 69 9.25 -13.23 0.02
N VAL A 70 8.12 -13.62 0.61
CA VAL A 70 6.88 -13.96 -0.09
C VAL A 70 5.69 -13.42 0.70
N PRO A 71 4.55 -13.11 0.05
CA PRO A 71 3.32 -12.69 0.71
C PRO A 71 2.81 -13.75 1.70
N VAL A 72 2.96 -13.52 3.00
CA VAL A 72 2.49 -14.42 4.08
C VAL A 72 1.83 -13.64 5.20
N LYS A 73 0.95 -14.25 5.98
CA LYS A 73 0.36 -13.63 7.18
C LYS A 73 1.29 -13.88 8.37
N ILE A 74 1.64 -12.84 9.13
CA ILE A 74 2.49 -12.94 10.32
C ILE A 74 1.71 -12.45 11.52
N VAL A 75 1.72 -13.23 12.60
CA VAL A 75 1.09 -12.91 13.89
C VAL A 75 2.12 -13.17 14.98
N THR A 76 2.55 -12.13 15.68
CA THR A 76 3.48 -12.21 16.81
C THR A 76 2.69 -12.15 18.12
N PRO A 77 3.02 -13.00 19.12
CA PRO A 77 2.42 -12.89 20.44
C PRO A 77 2.64 -11.49 21.04
N ASP A 78 1.58 -10.88 21.56
CA ASP A 78 1.63 -9.52 22.13
C ASP A 78 2.61 -9.44 23.31
N GLN A 79 3.69 -8.67 23.14
CA GLN A 79 4.70 -8.43 24.18
C GLN A 79 4.44 -7.16 25.01
N GLY A 80 3.27 -6.53 24.86
CA GLY A 80 2.96 -5.26 25.53
C GLY A 80 3.68 -4.10 24.85
N ARG A 81 2.92 -3.07 24.45
CA ARG A 81 3.46 -1.93 23.71
C ARG A 81 3.55 -0.70 24.61
N PRO A 82 4.60 0.12 24.49
CA PRO A 82 4.68 1.40 25.17
C PRO A 82 3.66 2.38 24.56
N ASP A 83 2.95 3.07 25.44
CA ASP A 83 2.00 4.14 25.15
C ASP A 83 2.69 5.27 24.37
N GLN A 84 2.11 5.68 23.24
CA GLN A 84 2.61 6.79 22.42
C GLN A 84 1.75 8.03 22.66
N GLY A 85 1.87 8.59 23.87
CA GLY A 85 1.25 9.86 24.24
C GLY A 85 1.63 11.00 23.29
N ARG A 86 0.68 11.42 22.44
CA ARG A 86 0.71 12.70 21.72
C ARG A 86 -0.64 13.37 21.89
N HIS A 87 -0.72 14.34 22.80
CA HIS A 87 -1.94 15.09 23.02
C HIS A 87 -2.28 15.98 21.81
N ALA A 88 -3.53 15.90 21.36
CA ALA A 88 -4.10 16.79 20.36
C ALA A 88 -4.21 18.22 20.90
N ALA A 89 -3.45 19.17 20.34
CA ALA A 89 -3.58 20.58 20.68
C ALA A 89 -4.98 21.11 20.30
N GLY A 90 -5.75 21.58 21.28
CA GLY A 90 -7.09 22.14 21.10
C GLY A 90 -8.26 21.20 21.44
N ALA A 91 -8.00 19.97 21.88
CA ALA A 91 -9.04 19.07 22.39
C ALA A 91 -9.46 19.44 23.82
N MET A 92 -10.74 19.26 24.14
CA MET A 92 -11.23 19.30 25.52
C MET A 92 -10.64 18.12 26.31
N PRO A 93 -10.44 18.25 27.63
CA PRO A 93 -10.04 17.12 28.46
C PRO A 93 -11.03 15.96 28.29
N VAL A 94 -10.52 14.74 28.13
CA VAL A 94 -11.33 13.52 27.97
C VAL A 94 -12.39 13.42 29.05
N GLN A 95 -12.02 13.68 30.30
CA GLN A 95 -12.94 13.64 31.43
C GLN A 95 -14.13 14.59 31.26
N SER A 96 -13.89 15.82 30.79
CA SER A 96 -14.97 16.78 30.53
C SER A 96 -15.90 16.29 29.42
N VAL A 97 -15.35 15.66 28.38
CA VAL A 97 -16.19 15.07 27.31
C VAL A 97 -17.04 13.92 27.83
N MET A 98 -16.50 13.08 28.72
CA MET A 98 -17.25 11.97 29.32
C MET A 98 -18.33 12.44 30.31
N GLU A 99 -18.08 13.53 31.06
CA GLU A 99 -18.98 14.01 32.10
C GLU A 99 -20.09 14.93 31.59
N GLU A 100 -19.77 15.85 30.66
CA GLU A 100 -20.72 16.87 30.19
C GLU A 100 -20.99 16.80 28.68
N GLY A 101 -20.34 15.88 27.96
CA GLY A 101 -20.67 15.58 26.56
C GLY A 101 -21.99 14.82 26.42
N SER A 102 -22.53 14.82 25.20
CA SER A 102 -23.73 14.07 24.87
C SER A 102 -23.41 12.60 24.59
N ILE A 103 -24.29 11.68 25.01
CA ILE A 103 -24.19 10.27 24.65
C ILE A 103 -24.37 10.14 23.13
N LEU A 104 -23.43 9.46 22.49
CA LEU A 104 -23.46 9.14 21.07
C LEU A 104 -23.85 7.67 20.91
N GLU A 105 -25.09 7.43 20.49
CA GLU A 105 -25.57 6.09 20.20
C GLU A 105 -24.80 5.47 19.01
N PHE A 106 -24.52 4.17 19.10
CA PHE A 106 -23.82 3.41 18.07
C PHE A 106 -24.33 1.97 17.97
N ASP A 107 -24.21 1.41 16.77
CA ASP A 107 -24.46 -0.02 16.53
C ASP A 107 -23.16 -0.79 16.57
N ILE A 108 -23.12 -1.93 17.28
CA ILE A 108 -22.05 -2.92 17.13
C ILE A 108 -22.37 -3.75 15.89
N VAL A 109 -21.58 -3.59 14.82
CA VAL A 109 -21.83 -4.23 13.52
C VAL A 109 -21.03 -5.52 13.34
N TYR A 110 -19.94 -5.66 14.09
CA TYR A 110 -19.14 -6.86 14.15
C TYR A 110 -18.38 -6.90 15.46
N GLU A 111 -18.28 -8.08 16.06
CA GLU A 111 -17.49 -8.30 17.25
C GLU A 111 -16.92 -9.72 17.21
N ASP A 112 -15.62 -9.82 17.43
CA ASP A 112 -14.94 -11.09 17.67
C ASP A 112 -13.90 -10.87 18.77
N PRO A 113 -14.16 -11.30 20.02
CA PRO A 113 -13.25 -11.09 21.15
C PRO A 113 -12.00 -11.98 21.10
N GLU A 114 -12.02 -13.05 20.29
CA GLU A 114 -10.90 -13.97 20.12
C GLU A 114 -10.00 -13.58 18.95
N TRP A 115 -10.40 -12.58 18.16
CA TRP A 115 -9.65 -12.14 17.00
C TRP A 115 -8.25 -11.67 17.37
N VAL A 116 -7.24 -12.17 16.67
CA VAL A 116 -5.84 -11.78 16.87
C VAL A 116 -5.35 -10.98 15.68
N ARG A 117 -4.87 -9.76 15.97
CA ARG A 117 -4.35 -8.88 14.93
C ARG A 117 -3.06 -9.44 14.32
N PRO A 118 -3.00 -9.59 12.99
CA PRO A 118 -1.74 -9.87 12.34
C PRO A 118 -0.85 -8.63 12.33
N ASP A 119 0.45 -8.83 12.55
CA ASP A 119 1.45 -7.77 12.38
C ASP A 119 1.73 -7.50 10.90
N TYR A 120 1.45 -8.50 10.05
CA TYR A 120 1.64 -8.38 8.62
C TYR A 120 0.61 -9.22 7.86
N GLN A 121 0.07 -8.64 6.78
CA GLN A 121 -0.88 -9.29 5.89
C GLN A 121 -0.25 -9.55 4.51
N PRO A 122 -0.55 -10.68 3.84
CA PRO A 122 0.02 -10.99 2.53
C PRO A 122 -0.23 -9.89 1.48
N TYR A 123 -1.42 -9.30 1.49
CA TYR A 123 -1.77 -8.21 0.57
C TYR A 123 -1.00 -6.91 0.86
N TRP A 124 -0.24 -6.86 1.96
CA TRP A 124 0.74 -5.81 2.23
C TRP A 124 2.13 -6.07 1.63
N HIS A 125 2.29 -7.05 0.78
CA HIS A 125 3.57 -7.30 0.11
C HIS A 125 3.78 -6.37 -1.08
N SER A 126 5.01 -5.90 -1.28
CA SER A 126 5.36 -4.98 -2.38
C SER A 126 5.00 -5.53 -3.78
N GLU A 127 5.07 -6.85 -3.97
CA GLU A 127 4.68 -7.53 -5.22
C GLU A 127 3.20 -7.35 -5.58
N ASN A 128 2.33 -7.06 -4.60
CA ASN A 128 0.90 -6.89 -4.83
C ASN A 128 0.50 -5.46 -5.26
N GLY A 129 1.48 -4.58 -5.51
CA GLY A 129 1.20 -3.21 -5.96
C GLY A 129 0.59 -2.36 -4.84
N GLN A 130 1.33 -2.20 -3.74
CA GLN A 130 0.84 -1.47 -2.58
C GLN A 130 0.63 0.02 -2.85
N ALA A 131 -0.50 0.55 -2.36
CA ALA A 131 -0.75 1.99 -2.31
C ALA A 131 -0.01 2.70 -1.16
N GLN A 132 0.44 1.96 -0.13
CA GLN A 132 1.09 2.50 1.06
C GLN A 132 2.49 1.91 1.25
N SER A 133 3.41 2.71 1.79
CA SER A 133 4.76 2.24 2.11
C SER A 133 4.75 1.34 3.35
N ILE A 134 5.66 0.36 3.42
CA ILE A 134 5.81 -0.53 4.59
C ILE A 134 5.96 0.25 5.91
N PRO A 135 6.74 1.35 6.01
CA PRO A 135 6.80 2.13 7.24
C PRO A 135 5.44 2.67 7.70
N ASN A 136 4.58 3.11 6.77
CA ASN A 136 3.24 3.58 7.12
C ASN A 136 2.36 2.44 7.62
N LEU A 137 2.48 1.24 7.04
CA LEU A 137 1.74 0.06 7.48
C LEU A 137 2.21 -0.41 8.87
N VAL A 138 3.51 -0.38 9.12
CA VAL A 138 4.07 -0.62 10.45
C VAL A 138 3.57 0.44 11.43
N GLN A 139 3.54 1.71 11.06
CA GLN A 139 2.98 2.76 11.90
C GLN A 139 1.49 2.51 12.20
N ASN A 140 0.70 2.17 11.19
CA ASN A 140 -0.71 1.81 11.32
C ASN A 140 -0.92 0.56 12.19
N SER A 141 0.01 -0.39 12.17
CA SER A 141 -0.06 -1.56 13.05
C SER A 141 -0.05 -1.19 14.55
N TYR A 142 0.44 0.00 14.91
CA TYR A 142 0.43 0.49 16.30
C TYR A 142 -0.92 1.08 16.74
N HIS A 143 -1.72 1.59 15.81
CA HIS A 143 -3.03 2.15 16.13
C HIS A 143 -4.03 1.05 16.48
N ARG A 144 -4.84 1.26 17.51
CA ARG A 144 -5.98 0.43 17.89
C ARG A 144 -7.30 0.97 17.34
N LEU A 145 -7.28 2.18 16.79
CA LEU A 145 -8.47 2.90 16.33
C LEU A 145 -8.35 3.30 14.84
N PHE A 146 -9.32 2.88 14.03
CA PHE A 146 -9.43 3.27 12.62
C PHE A 146 -10.84 3.74 12.30
N ILE A 147 -10.96 4.83 11.55
CA ILE A 147 -12.25 5.48 11.27
C ILE A 147 -12.48 5.53 9.77
N SER A 148 -13.71 5.22 9.34
CA SER A 148 -14.15 5.31 7.95
C SER A 148 -15.42 6.17 7.83
N PRO A 149 -15.40 7.30 7.08
CA PRO A 149 -16.52 8.25 7.04
C PRO A 149 -17.63 7.90 6.02
N GLY A 150 -17.79 6.61 5.65
CA GLY A 150 -19.10 6.13 5.18
C GLY A 150 -19.31 5.80 3.71
N THR A 151 -18.26 5.53 2.94
CA THR A 151 -18.47 4.97 1.59
C THR A 151 -17.87 3.58 1.52
N GLU A 152 -18.40 2.72 0.66
CA GLU A 152 -17.85 1.38 0.46
C GLU A 152 -16.36 1.43 0.07
N VAL A 153 -15.99 2.43 -0.74
CA VAL A 153 -14.59 2.66 -1.14
C VAL A 153 -13.72 3.00 0.06
N LEU A 154 -14.11 3.98 0.88
CA LEU A 154 -13.35 4.37 2.07
C LEU A 154 -13.35 3.26 3.12
N TRP A 155 -14.42 2.46 3.18
CA TRP A 155 -14.51 1.31 4.06
C TRP A 155 -13.50 0.24 3.68
N LYS A 156 -13.45 -0.11 2.39
CA LYS A 156 -12.48 -1.05 1.85
C LYS A 156 -11.04 -0.58 2.07
N GLU A 157 -10.76 0.71 1.87
CA GLU A 157 -9.45 1.30 2.13
C GLU A 157 -9.07 1.25 3.62
N THR A 158 -10.03 1.55 4.50
CA THR A 158 -9.83 1.50 5.96
C THR A 158 -9.51 0.07 6.38
N MET A 159 -10.32 -0.91 5.96
CA MET A 159 -10.13 -2.34 6.20
C MET A 159 -8.77 -2.84 5.70
N HIS A 160 -8.34 -2.37 4.53
CA HIS A 160 -7.02 -2.72 4.00
C HIS A 160 -5.89 -2.13 4.84
N THR A 161 -6.05 -0.88 5.30
CA THR A 161 -5.05 -0.15 6.10
C THR A 161 -4.94 -0.70 7.53
N SER A 162 -6.06 -1.11 8.13
CA SER A 162 -6.13 -1.68 9.48
C SER A 162 -5.60 -3.12 9.54
N GLY A 163 -5.58 -3.82 8.40
CA GLY A 163 -5.14 -5.22 8.33
C GLY A 163 -6.28 -6.22 8.48
N THR A 164 -7.49 -5.85 8.04
CA THR A 164 -8.73 -6.62 8.21
C THR A 164 -9.49 -6.77 6.89
N ALA A 165 -8.81 -6.70 5.74
CA ALA A 165 -9.46 -6.78 4.42
C ALA A 165 -10.25 -8.08 4.21
N GLU A 166 -9.87 -9.16 4.89
CA GLU A 166 -10.60 -10.43 4.90
C GLU A 166 -12.02 -10.29 5.46
N LEU A 167 -12.22 -9.40 6.44
CA LEU A 167 -13.50 -9.19 7.12
C LEU A 167 -14.48 -8.36 6.28
N PHE A 168 -14.05 -7.79 5.15
CA PHE A 168 -14.91 -6.94 4.31
C PHE A 168 -16.19 -7.66 3.86
N ARG A 169 -16.16 -8.98 3.70
CA ARG A 169 -17.34 -9.78 3.32
C ARG A 169 -18.25 -10.14 4.49
N GLU A 170 -17.73 -10.06 5.71
CA GLU A 170 -18.43 -10.44 6.94
C GLU A 170 -19.08 -9.22 7.60
N VAL A 171 -18.47 -8.05 7.44
CA VAL A 171 -18.96 -6.80 8.04
C VAL A 171 -19.81 -6.02 7.05
N SER A 172 -21.13 -6.11 7.22
CA SER A 172 -22.09 -5.25 6.51
C SER A 172 -22.38 -4.00 7.33
N LEU A 173 -21.94 -2.83 6.84
CA LEU A 173 -22.25 -1.58 7.50
C LEU A 173 -23.75 -1.25 7.40
N PRO A 174 -24.36 -0.72 8.47
CA PRO A 174 -25.75 -0.28 8.44
C PRO A 174 -25.91 0.87 7.44
N VAL A 175 -27.12 1.01 6.91
CA VAL A 175 -27.49 2.11 6.04
C VAL A 175 -28.43 3.03 6.80
N PHE A 176 -27.86 4.06 7.42
CA PHE A 176 -28.67 5.03 8.18
C PHE A 176 -29.50 5.88 7.21
N ASN A 177 -30.84 5.80 7.35
CA ASN A 177 -31.82 6.61 6.60
C ASN A 177 -31.78 6.39 5.08
N GLY A 178 -31.42 5.18 4.64
CA GLY A 178 -31.39 4.84 3.23
C GLY A 178 -30.20 5.40 2.44
N GLU A 179 -29.24 6.07 3.10
CA GLU A 179 -28.04 6.61 2.46
C GLU A 179 -26.78 5.97 3.06
N PRO A 180 -26.05 5.12 2.30
CA PRO A 180 -24.82 4.49 2.80
C PRO A 180 -23.77 5.51 3.26
N GLY A 181 -23.76 6.67 2.59
CA GLY A 181 -22.93 7.83 2.92
C GLY A 181 -23.13 8.40 4.31
N ASN A 182 -24.20 8.04 5.02
CA ASN A 182 -24.49 8.53 6.38
C ASN A 182 -23.94 7.64 7.48
N THR A 183 -23.15 6.62 7.17
CA THR A 183 -22.56 5.75 8.18
C THR A 183 -21.15 6.20 8.50
N VAL A 184 -20.76 6.30 9.76
CA VAL A 184 -19.35 6.42 10.16
C VAL A 184 -18.99 5.15 10.89
N ALA A 185 -18.06 4.37 10.34
CA ALA A 185 -17.64 3.11 10.93
C ALA A 185 -16.30 3.30 11.65
N VAL A 186 -16.13 2.64 12.79
CA VAL A 186 -14.89 2.63 13.55
C VAL A 186 -14.51 1.20 13.86
N ILE A 187 -13.28 0.85 13.52
CA ILE A 187 -12.65 -0.42 13.89
C ILE A 187 -11.82 -0.16 15.15
N VAL A 188 -12.10 -0.94 16.18
CA VAL A 188 -11.41 -0.93 17.46
C VAL A 188 -10.76 -2.28 17.69
N PHE A 189 -9.46 -2.27 17.99
CA PHE A 189 -8.69 -3.47 18.33
C PHE A 189 -8.40 -3.54 19.82
N ASN A 190 -8.43 -4.77 20.36
CA ASN A 190 -8.00 -5.08 21.71
C ASN A 190 -8.69 -4.22 22.78
N HIS A 191 -9.93 -3.81 22.52
CA HIS A 191 -10.84 -3.14 23.44
C HIS A 191 -12.28 -3.50 23.08
N GLN A 192 -13.13 -3.51 24.09
CA GLN A 192 -14.57 -3.57 23.93
C GLN A 192 -15.16 -2.22 24.30
N VAL A 193 -15.64 -1.47 23.31
CA VAL A 193 -16.30 -0.17 23.51
C VAL A 193 -17.66 -0.42 24.15
N SER A 194 -17.92 0.26 25.26
CA SER A 194 -19.21 0.23 25.97
C SER A 194 -19.98 1.51 25.74
N ASP A 195 -19.29 2.64 25.68
CA ASP A 195 -19.91 3.96 25.66
C ASP A 195 -19.19 4.88 24.66
N ALA A 196 -19.94 5.79 24.07
CA ALA A 196 -19.40 6.84 23.23
C ALA A 196 -19.99 8.20 23.63
N PHE A 197 -19.13 9.19 23.71
CA PHE A 197 -19.46 10.55 24.10
C PHE A 197 -19.04 11.51 23.00
N LEU A 198 -19.82 12.56 22.81
CA LEU A 198 -19.59 13.56 21.79
C LEU A 198 -19.69 14.95 22.41
N TRP A 199 -18.64 15.72 22.22
CA TRP A 199 -18.60 17.14 22.52
C TRP A 199 -18.04 17.90 21.32
N ASP A 200 -18.85 18.75 20.72
CA ASP A 200 -18.47 19.51 19.52
C ASP A 200 -17.88 18.59 18.42
N ASN A 201 -16.60 18.72 18.08
CA ASN A 201 -15.91 17.88 17.10
C ASN A 201 -15.01 16.80 17.72
N GLN A 202 -15.24 16.45 18.99
CA GLN A 202 -14.49 15.44 19.73
C GLN A 202 -15.40 14.29 20.14
N VAL A 203 -15.04 13.08 19.71
CA VAL A 203 -15.68 11.82 20.05
C VAL A 203 -14.76 11.05 21.00
N VAL A 204 -15.28 10.61 22.13
CA VAL A 204 -14.57 9.76 23.09
C VAL A 204 -15.28 8.41 23.14
N LEU A 205 -14.54 7.35 22.81
CA LEU A 205 -14.98 5.96 22.90
C LEU A 205 -14.39 5.36 24.16
N ALA A 206 -15.24 5.12 25.17
CA ALA A 206 -14.83 4.45 26.39
C ALA A 206 -14.96 2.93 26.21
N GLY A 207 -13.86 2.22 26.42
CA GLY A 207 -13.85 0.76 26.27
C GLY A 207 -12.92 0.06 27.22
N VAL A 208 -13.28 -1.16 27.59
CA VAL A 208 -12.48 -2.03 28.45
C VAL A 208 -11.33 -2.61 27.64
N PRO A 209 -10.06 -2.40 28.03
CA PRO A 209 -8.92 -2.98 27.33
C PRO A 209 -8.92 -4.51 27.40
N SER A 210 -8.52 -5.14 26.31
CA SER A 210 -8.32 -6.58 26.18
C SER A 210 -6.98 -6.87 25.48
N ARG A 211 -6.55 -8.14 25.46
CA ARG A 211 -5.32 -8.55 24.75
C ARG A 211 -5.58 -8.99 23.32
N THR A 212 -6.81 -9.38 23.05
CA THR A 212 -7.33 -9.82 21.76
C THR A 212 -8.68 -9.19 21.54
N GLY A 213 -9.12 -9.21 20.29
CA GLY A 213 -10.45 -8.85 19.91
C GLY A 213 -10.47 -7.72 18.90
N ILE A 214 -11.53 -7.72 18.12
CA ILE A 214 -11.90 -6.66 17.22
C ILE A 214 -13.37 -6.34 17.45
N GLN A 215 -13.68 -5.06 17.46
CA GLN A 215 -15.04 -4.57 17.45
C GLN A 215 -15.16 -3.54 16.34
N VAL A 216 -16.21 -3.64 15.53
CA VAL A 216 -16.58 -2.61 14.59
C VAL A 216 -17.88 -2.00 15.08
N ILE A 217 -17.85 -0.69 15.29
CA ILE A 217 -19.02 0.10 15.66
C ILE A 217 -19.37 1.07 14.54
N ALA A 218 -20.63 1.46 14.47
CA ALA A 218 -21.13 2.39 13.46
C ALA A 218 -22.04 3.45 14.07
N PHE A 219 -21.84 4.70 13.67
CA PHE A 219 -22.67 5.84 14.05
C PHE A 219 -23.44 6.39 12.84
N ASP A 220 -24.63 6.94 13.08
CA ASP A 220 -25.27 7.83 12.12
C ASP A 220 -24.48 9.14 12.07
N LYS A 221 -23.91 9.46 10.91
CA LYS A 221 -23.15 10.68 10.63
C LYS A 221 -23.88 11.94 11.10
N ARG A 222 -25.20 11.97 11.03
CA ARG A 222 -26.01 13.14 11.42
C ARG A 222 -26.05 13.34 12.94
N ALA A 223 -25.83 12.29 13.73
CA ALA A 223 -25.70 12.42 15.18
C ALA A 223 -24.46 13.25 15.55
N LEU A 224 -23.38 13.13 14.77
CA LEU A 224 -22.15 13.91 14.93
C LEU A 224 -22.39 15.39 14.62
N VAL A 225 -23.18 15.69 13.59
CA VAL A 225 -23.46 17.06 13.15
C VAL A 225 -24.31 17.86 14.14
N LYS A 226 -25.25 17.18 14.82
CA LYS A 226 -26.17 17.83 15.76
C LYS A 226 -25.42 18.47 16.94
N SER A 227 -24.28 17.94 17.37
CA SER A 227 -23.55 18.46 18.54
C SER A 227 -22.75 19.74 18.26
N THR A 228 -22.31 19.97 17.02
CA THR A 228 -21.41 21.09 16.67
C THR A 228 -22.17 22.41 16.49
N SER A 229 -23.41 22.38 15.98
CA SER A 229 -24.12 23.63 15.64
C SER A 229 -25.65 23.58 15.67
N GLY A 230 -26.29 22.43 15.91
CA GLY A 230 -27.75 22.27 15.81
C GLY A 230 -28.33 22.44 14.40
N GLU A 231 -27.59 23.08 13.49
CA GLU A 231 -27.87 23.23 12.07
C GLU A 231 -27.03 22.22 11.28
N ILE A 232 -27.61 21.58 10.25
CA ILE A 232 -26.87 20.75 9.30
C ILE A 232 -26.11 21.71 8.37
N PRO A 233 -24.76 21.73 8.39
CA PRO A 233 -23.99 22.54 7.45
C PRO A 233 -24.39 22.25 6.00
N ALA A 234 -24.45 23.30 5.18
CA ALA A 234 -24.73 23.16 3.75
C ALA A 234 -23.75 22.18 3.07
N LYS A 235 -24.24 21.42 2.07
CA LYS A 235 -23.43 20.59 1.16
C LYS A 235 -22.15 21.34 0.80
N ASN A 236 -20.99 20.83 1.24
CA ASN A 236 -19.61 21.36 1.07
C ASN A 236 -18.87 21.75 2.37
N ASN A 237 -19.47 21.67 3.55
CA ASN A 237 -18.73 21.84 4.80
C ASN A 237 -18.19 20.50 5.30
N SER A 238 -16.88 20.29 5.13
CA SER A 238 -16.16 19.18 5.76
C SER A 238 -15.72 19.55 7.17
N LEU A 239 -16.08 18.77 8.17
CA LEU A 239 -15.67 18.95 9.56
C LEU A 239 -14.63 17.92 9.95
N LYS A 240 -13.58 18.36 10.63
CA LYS A 240 -12.54 17.46 11.16
C LYS A 240 -12.90 17.09 12.59
N TYR A 241 -13.08 15.79 12.83
CA TYR A 241 -13.34 15.23 14.15
C TYR A 241 -12.08 14.58 14.70
N LEU A 242 -11.89 14.74 16.01
CA LEU A 242 -10.98 13.93 16.82
C LEU A 242 -11.78 12.77 17.40
N VAL A 243 -11.33 11.53 17.20
CA VAL A 243 -11.89 10.36 17.87
C VAL A 243 -10.81 9.77 18.76
N GLN A 244 -11.11 9.61 20.04
CA GLN A 244 -10.21 9.07 21.05
C GLN A 244 -10.77 7.76 21.58
N LEU A 245 -9.90 6.77 21.73
CA LEU A 245 -10.16 5.54 22.45
C LEU A 245 -9.58 5.67 23.84
N VAL A 246 -10.41 5.48 24.85
CA VAL A 246 -10.05 5.70 26.24
C VAL A 246 -10.50 4.52 27.10
N THR A 247 -9.87 4.35 28.26
CA THR A 247 -10.36 3.44 29.28
C THR A 247 -11.63 3.99 29.95
N PRO A 248 -12.41 3.17 30.68
CA PRO A 248 -13.64 3.65 31.35
C PRO A 248 -13.41 4.75 32.39
N ASP A 249 -12.19 4.87 32.90
CA ASP A 249 -11.70 5.90 33.82
C ASP A 249 -11.04 7.10 33.12
N GLY A 250 -11.10 7.18 31.79
CA GLY A 250 -10.74 8.38 31.02
C GLY A 250 -9.25 8.48 30.62
N TYR A 251 -8.46 7.42 30.74
CA TYR A 251 -7.09 7.40 30.22
C TYR A 251 -7.08 7.13 28.72
N GLU A 252 -6.49 8.04 27.94
CA GLU A 252 -6.36 7.89 26.50
C GLU A 252 -5.41 6.74 26.13
N ILE A 253 -5.85 5.90 25.20
CA ILE A 253 -5.10 4.74 24.70
C ILE A 253 -4.66 4.94 23.26
N ASP A 254 -5.52 5.53 22.43
CA ASP A 254 -5.21 5.86 21.04
C ASP A 254 -6.14 6.98 20.57
N TYR A 255 -5.79 7.63 19.48
CA TYR A 255 -6.64 8.63 18.86
C TYR A 255 -6.39 8.68 17.35
N ASN A 256 -7.41 9.12 16.63
CA ASN A 256 -7.30 9.35 15.20
C ASN A 256 -8.21 10.49 14.76
N TYR A 257 -7.91 11.10 13.62
CA TYR A 257 -8.74 12.15 13.04
C TYR A 257 -9.48 11.62 11.83
N CYS A 258 -10.74 12.04 11.68
CA CYS A 258 -11.48 11.83 10.45
C CYS A 258 -12.06 13.14 9.95
N VAL A 259 -12.14 13.27 8.63
CA VAL A 259 -12.86 14.37 7.99
C VAL A 259 -14.21 13.83 7.55
N ILE A 260 -15.27 14.46 8.03
CA ILE A 260 -16.65 14.11 7.72
C ILE A 260 -17.20 15.19 6.79
N SER A 261 -17.53 14.78 5.57
CA SER A 261 -18.22 15.63 4.59
C SER A 261 -19.73 15.42 4.67
N LEU A 262 -20.45 16.53 4.51
CA LEU A 262 -21.91 16.65 4.56
C LEU A 262 -22.50 17.01 3.19
#